data_AF-A0A7W2RWB0-F1
#
_entry.id   AF-A0A7W2RWB0-F1
#
_cell.length_a   1.000
_cell.length_b   1.000
_cell.length_c   1.000
_cell.angle_alpha   90.00
_cell.angle_beta   90.00
_cell.angle_gamma   90.00
#
_symmetry.space_group_name_H-M   'P 1'
#
loop_
_entity.id
_entity.type
_entity.pdbx_description
1 polymer ?
#
loop_
_entity_poly.entity_id
_entity_poly.type
_entity_poly.pdbx_seq_one_letter_code
_entity_poly.pdbx_strand_id
1 'polypeptide(L)' 'MWLRQPTFFVSSIAIKTTAIIAGIGIGYLPKNLIQNQIKSGALIVTKLAEERPPQALFMAWKITNKGKDLNKLITILSRR' A
#
# COMPACT_ATOMS: atom_id res chain seq x y z
N MET A 1 -24.33 -0.09 23.99
CA MET A 1 -23.67 -1.23 23.31
C MET A 1 -23.50 -0.85 21.85
N TRP A 2 -22.30 -0.43 21.43
CA TRP A 2 -22.07 -0.03 20.04
C TRP A 2 -22.09 -1.27 19.15
N LEU A 3 -22.95 -1.28 18.12
CA LEU A 3 -23.00 -2.35 17.12
C LEU A 3 -21.65 -2.43 16.41
N ARG A 4 -21.17 -3.65 16.20
CA ARG A 4 -19.89 -3.93 15.54
C ARG A 4 -19.95 -3.42 14.10
N GLN A 5 -18.96 -2.62 13.69
CA GLN A 5 -18.90 -2.14 12.32
C GLN A 5 -18.74 -3.34 11.35
N PRO A 6 -19.51 -3.37 10.25
CA PRO A 6 -19.40 -4.43 9.25
C PRO A 6 -18.02 -4.39 8.60
N THR A 7 -17.38 -5.57 8.51
CA THR A 7 -16.02 -5.73 8.00
C THR A 7 -16.01 -6.56 6.72
N PHE A 8 -15.31 -6.07 5.70
CA PHE A 8 -15.08 -6.78 4.44
C PHE A 8 -13.60 -7.19 4.32
N PHE A 9 -13.34 -8.48 4.16
CA PHE A 9 -11.98 -9.03 4.11
C PHE A 9 -11.58 -9.40 2.67
N VAL A 10 -10.33 -9.14 2.32
CA VAL A 10 -9.76 -9.39 0.99
C VAL A 10 -8.35 -9.94 1.13
N SER A 11 -7.88 -10.68 0.12
CA SER A 11 -6.58 -11.35 0.15
C SER A 11 -5.40 -10.52 -0.36
N SER A 12 -5.64 -9.36 -0.99
CA SER A 12 -4.56 -8.51 -1.51
C SER A 12 -4.95 -7.03 -1.59
N ILE A 13 -3.94 -6.16 -1.72
CA ILE A 13 -4.15 -4.72 -1.89
C ILE A 13 -4.81 -4.38 -3.23
N ALA A 14 -4.56 -5.18 -4.27
CA ALA A 14 -5.19 -5.01 -5.57
C ALA A 14 -6.70 -5.24 -5.46
N ILE A 15 -7.11 -6.32 -4.80
CA ILE A 15 -8.54 -6.62 -4.56
C ILE A 15 -9.16 -5.54 -3.66
N LYS A 16 -8.43 -5.10 -2.63
CA LYS A 16 -8.89 -3.98 -1.77
C LYS A 16 -9.14 -2.71 -2.57
N THR A 17 -8.25 -2.39 -3.50
CA THR A 17 -8.36 -1.22 -4.37
C THR A 17 -9.60 -1.31 -5.25
N THR A 18 -9.82 -2.44 -5.93
CA THR A 18 -11.01 -2.67 -6.76
C THR A 18 -12.30 -2.61 -5.95
N ALA A 19 -12.32 -3.20 -4.74
CA ALA A 19 -13.48 -3.16 -3.86
C ALA A 19 -13.85 -1.72 -3.46
N ILE A 20 -12.87 -0.90 -3.08
CA ILE A 20 -13.12 0.51 -2.72
C ILE A 20 -13.61 1.31 -3.93
N ILE A 21 -13.04 1.10 -5.12
CA ILE A 21 -13.51 1.75 -6.37
C ILE A 21 -14.96 1.35 -6.68
N ALA A 22 -15.34 0.11 -6.41
CA ALA A 22 -16.72 -0.38 -6.57
C ALA A 22 -17.69 0.11 -5.47
N GLY A 23 -17.22 0.96 -4.54
CA GLY A 23 -18.04 1.49 -3.45
C GLY A 23 -18.17 0.57 -2.23
N ILE A 24 -17.38 -0.51 -2.17
CA ILE A 24 -17.39 -1.45 -1.04
C ILE A 24 -16.47 -0.91 0.06
N GLY A 25 -17.04 -0.02 0.88
CA GLY A 25 -16.39 0.55 2.05
C GLY A 25 -15.25 1.53 1.72
N ILE A 26 -14.51 1.92 2.77
CA ILE A 26 -13.36 2.82 2.69
C ILE A 26 -12.19 2.25 3.50
N GLY A 27 -10.98 2.66 3.18
CA GLY A 27 -9.83 2.28 3.98
C GLY A 27 -8.48 2.66 3.37
N TYR A 28 -7.41 2.31 4.07
CA TYR A 28 -6.04 2.65 3.65
C TYR A 28 -5.59 1.89 2.41
N LEU A 29 -4.96 2.62 1.48
CA LEU A 29 -4.30 2.11 0.29
C LEU A 29 -2.91 2.77 0.13
N PRO A 30 -1.87 2.04 -0.31
CA PRO A 30 -0.57 2.62 -0.65
C PRO A 30 -0.70 3.61 -1.81
N LYS A 31 -0.43 4.88 -1.53
CA LYS A 31 -0.63 5.99 -2.49
C LYS A 31 0.09 5.78 -3.83
N ASN A 32 1.29 5.22 -3.80
CA ASN A 32 2.09 4.92 -4.99
C ASN A 32 1.43 3.91 -5.94
N LEU A 33 0.57 3.02 -5.44
CA LEU A 33 -0.12 2.02 -6.26
C LEU A 33 -1.43 2.55 -6.87
N ILE A 34 -1.98 3.64 -6.32
CA ILE A 34 -3.30 4.16 -6.71
C ILE A 34 -3.26 5.58 -7.29
N GLN A 35 -2.07 6.04 -7.69
CA GLN A 35 -1.86 7.42 -8.12
C GLN A 35 -2.71 7.79 -9.36
N ASN A 36 -2.95 6.84 -10.26
CA ASN A 36 -3.78 7.05 -11.45
C ASN A 36 -5.26 7.21 -11.07
N GLN A 37 -5.74 6.39 -10.14
CA GLN A 37 -7.12 6.44 -9.65
C GLN A 37 -7.38 7.77 -8.92
N ILE A 38 -6.43 8.24 -8.12
CA ILE A 38 -6.49 9.57 -7.50
C ILE A 38 -6.54 10.66 -8.57
N LYS A 39 -5.64 10.62 -9.57
CA LYS A 39 -5.60 11.61 -10.66
C LYS A 39 -6.89 11.65 -11.49
N SER A 40 -7.49 10.49 -11.74
CA SER A 40 -8.75 10.38 -12.50
C SER A 40 -10.00 10.77 -11.69
N GLY A 41 -9.88 10.94 -10.37
CA GLY A 41 -11.02 11.15 -9.48
C GLY A 41 -11.78 9.87 -9.08
N ALA A 42 -11.38 8.70 -9.58
CA ALA A 42 -11.95 7.41 -9.19
C ALA A 42 -11.73 7.08 -7.69
N LEU A 43 -10.71 7.67 -7.07
CA LEU A 43 -10.49 7.63 -5.62
C LEU A 43 -10.22 9.03 -5.09
N ILE A 44 -10.77 9.33 -3.92
CA ILE A 44 -10.57 10.60 -3.21
C ILE A 44 -9.85 10.30 -1.89
N VAL A 45 -8.81 11.08 -1.58
CA VAL A 45 -8.06 10.94 -0.33
C VAL A 45 -8.78 11.70 0.78
N THR A 46 -9.18 11.00 1.83
CA THR A 46 -9.79 11.59 3.03
C THR A 46 -8.71 12.10 3.98
N LYS A 47 -8.82 13.37 4.41
CA LYS A 47 -8.00 13.91 5.50
C LYS A 47 -8.51 13.39 6.84
N LEU A 48 -7.62 12.87 7.67
CA LEU A 48 -7.93 12.39 9.01
C LEU A 48 -7.53 13.44 10.04
N ALA A 49 -8.23 13.48 11.18
CA ALA A 49 -7.87 14.36 12.29
C ALA A 49 -6.46 14.06 12.81
N GLU A 50 -6.07 12.80 12.78
CA GLU A 50 -4.72 12.33 13.07
C GLU A 50 -4.19 11.57 11.85
N GLU A 51 -3.11 12.07 11.26
CA GLU A 51 -2.47 11.38 10.13
C GLU A 51 -1.70 10.15 10.60
N ARG A 52 -1.78 9.08 9.81
CA ARG A 52 -1.00 7.88 10.10
C ARG A 52 0.47 8.15 9.79
N PRO A 53 1.42 7.77 10.68
CA PRO A 53 2.83 7.93 10.38
C PRO A 53 3.22 7.13 9.12
N PRO A 54 4.19 7.63 8.33
CA PRO A 54 4.73 6.89 7.20
C PRO A 54 5.23 5.50 7.61
N GLN A 55 4.95 4.50 6.79
CA GLN A 55 5.43 3.14 7.01
C GLN A 55 6.72 2.92 6.21
N ALA A 56 7.76 2.43 6.89
CA ALA A 56 9.01 2.07 6.24
C ALA A 56 8.85 0.79 5.41
N LEU A 57 9.39 0.80 4.19
CA LEU A 57 9.50 -0.37 3.34
C LEU A 57 10.94 -0.89 3.41
N PHE A 58 11.12 -2.12 3.88
CA PHE A 58 12.44 -2.72 4.05
C PHE A 58 12.74 -3.72 2.93
N MET A 59 14.02 -3.80 2.55
CA MET A 59 14.55 -4.88 1.73
C MET A 59 15.32 -5.83 2.63
N ALA A 60 15.11 -7.13 2.46
CA ALA A 60 15.79 -8.16 3.23
C ALA A 60 16.32 -9.26 2.32
N TRP A 61 17.49 -9.81 2.65
CA TRP A 61 18.12 -10.94 1.98
C TRP A 61 18.89 -11.78 2.99
N LYS A 62 19.23 -13.02 2.62
CA LYS A 62 20.07 -13.90 3.46
C LYS A 62 21.48 -13.30 3.56
N ILE A 63 22.05 -13.27 4.76
CA ILE A 63 23.40 -12.73 5.04
C ILE A 63 24.48 -13.48 4.23
N THR A 64 24.25 -14.75 3.90
CA THR A 64 25.15 -15.58 3.08
C THR A 64 25.12 -15.20 1.60
N ASN A 65 24.11 -14.47 1.12
CA ASN A 65 24.02 -14.04 -0.26
C ASN A 65 24.86 -12.76 -0.45
N LYS A 66 26.06 -12.90 -1.01
CA LYS A 66 27.01 -11.79 -1.26
C LYS A 66 27.41 -11.64 -2.72
N GLY A 67 26.61 -12.22 -3.62
CA GLY A 67 26.87 -12.20 -5.06
C GLY A 67 26.82 -10.78 -5.65
N LYS A 68 27.64 -10.54 -6.68
CA LYS A 68 27.74 -9.24 -7.35
C LYS A 68 26.40 -8.76 -7.91
N ASP A 69 25.54 -9.68 -8.37
CA ASP A 69 24.25 -9.32 -8.97
C ASP A 69 23.23 -8.89 -7.93
N LEU A 70 23.22 -9.50 -6.73
CA LEU A 70 22.39 -9.04 -5.62
C LEU A 70 22.80 -7.62 -5.20
N ASN A 71 24.10 -7.34 -5.08
CA ASN A 71 24.57 -6.00 -4.73
C ASN A 71 24.19 -4.96 -5.78
N LYS A 72 24.27 -5.31 -7.07
CA LYS A 72 23.78 -4.45 -8.16
C LYS A 72 22.28 -4.21 -8.04
N LEU A 73 21.49 -5.26 -7.80
CA LEU A 73 20.04 -5.15 -7.65
C LEU A 73 19.66 -4.24 -6.47
N ILE A 74 20.29 -4.43 -5.30
CA ILE A 74 20.09 -3.56 -4.13
C ILE A 74 20.41 -2.11 -4.51
N THR A 75 21.55 -1.86 -5.16
CA THR A 75 21.93 -0.52 -5.61
C THR A 75 20.89 0.10 -6.54
N ILE A 76 20.30 -0.66 -7.47
CA ILE A 76 19.26 -0.18 -8.39
C ILE A 76 17.97 0.15 -7.61
N LEU A 77 17.57 -0.71 -6.68
CA LEU A 77 16.33 -0.54 -5.91
C LEU A 77 16.44 0.56 -4.85
N SER A 78 17.62 0.80 -4.30
CA SER A 78 17.88 1.89 -3.34
C SER A 78 17.91 3.30 -3.96
N ARG A 79 17.94 3.41 -5.30
CA ARG A 79 17.93 4.70 -6.02
C ARG A 79 16.52 5.23 -6.34
N ARG A 80 15.47 4.52 -5.90
CA ARG A 80 14.08 4.90 -6.11
C ARG A 80 13.56 5.82 -5.00
#